data_AF-A0A534APF7-F1
#
_entry.id   AF-A0A534APF7-F1
#
_cell.length_a   1.000
_cell.length_b   1.000
_cell.length_c   1.000
_cell.angle_alpha   90.00
_cell.angle_beta   90.00
_cell.angle_gamma   90.00
#
_symmetry.space_group_name_H-M   'P 1'
#
loop_
_entity.id
_entity.type
_entity.pdbx_description
1 polymer ?
#
loop_
_entity_poly.entity_id
_entity_poly.type
_entity_poly.pdbx_seq_one_letter_code
_entity_poly.pdbx_strand_id
1 'polypeptide(L)'
;YTVRAQVTEGLNLASAVKANVSESFATNGAWPANLAAIGVTTAPSGKYVSAVNLTTGTIQIIYAGAQANTNALTGATNELDLKPMVSANGDVIWNCGYRAAIGGDPATGGSAANGTTVLAKYLPANCRT
;
A
#
# COMPACT_ATOMS: atom_id res chain seq x y z
N TYR A 1 4.49 4.29 20.91
CA TYR A 1 5.46 4.83 19.92
C TYR A 1 6.08 3.73 19.05
N THR A 2 6.41 2.57 19.62
CA THR A 2 7.02 1.43 18.90
C THR A 2 6.22 0.96 17.68
N VAL A 3 4.91 0.79 17.76
CA VAL A 3 4.08 0.28 16.64
C VAL A 3 4.07 1.23 15.42
N ARG A 4 4.03 2.55 15.63
CA ARG A 4 4.06 3.53 14.52
C ARG A 4 5.37 3.46 13.73
N ALA A 5 6.48 3.15 14.40
CA ALA A 5 7.76 2.93 13.74
C ALA A 5 7.73 1.65 12.88
N GLN A 6 7.08 0.59 13.36
CA GLN A 6 6.88 -0.64 12.59
C GLN A 6 6.07 -0.38 11.31
N VAL A 7 4.99 0.41 11.41
CA VAL A 7 4.21 0.85 10.24
C VAL A 7 5.05 1.69 9.27
N THR A 8 5.95 2.53 9.80
CA THR A 8 6.83 3.36 8.97
C THR A 8 7.85 2.52 8.19
N GLU A 9 8.38 1.43 8.77
CA GLU A 9 9.23 0.50 8.03
C GLU A 9 8.52 -0.06 6.79
N GLY A 10 7.25 -0.46 6.94
CA GLY A 10 6.49 -0.99 5.81
C GLY A 10 6.26 0.04 4.70
N LEU A 11 5.99 1.29 5.06
CA LEU A 11 5.89 2.38 4.08
C LEU A 11 7.22 2.61 3.33
N ASN A 12 8.36 2.47 4.03
CA ASN A 12 9.67 2.58 3.41
C ASN A 12 9.93 1.41 2.43
N LEU A 13 9.58 0.17 2.81
CA LEU A 13 9.70 -1.00 1.93
C LEU A 13 8.81 -0.88 0.68
N ALA A 14 7.62 -0.30 0.82
CA ALA A 14 6.68 -0.11 -0.28
C ALA A 14 7.08 1.01 -1.26
N SER A 15 8.05 1.87 -0.91
CA SER A 15 8.41 3.04 -1.71
C SER A 15 8.89 2.69 -3.14
N ALA A 16 9.71 1.66 -3.28
CA ALA A 16 10.19 1.20 -4.58
C ALA A 16 9.05 0.59 -5.43
N VAL A 17 8.18 -0.19 -4.81
CA VAL A 17 6.98 -0.75 -5.48
C VAL A 17 6.08 0.37 -5.98
N LYS A 18 5.89 1.41 -5.17
CA LYS A 18 5.10 2.61 -5.50
C LYS A 18 5.63 3.33 -6.75
N ALA A 19 6.96 3.49 -6.83
CA ALA A 19 7.60 4.08 -8.01
C ALA A 19 7.38 3.21 -9.26
N ASN A 20 7.64 1.90 -9.16
CA ASN A 20 7.49 0.97 -10.27
C ASN A 20 6.02 0.85 -10.76
N VAL A 21 5.04 0.90 -9.86
CA VAL A 21 3.61 0.92 -10.23
C VAL A 21 3.28 2.19 -11.02
N SER A 22 3.80 3.34 -10.57
CA SER A 22 3.56 4.62 -11.25
C SER A 22 4.18 4.65 -12.64
N GLU A 23 5.40 4.13 -12.79
CA GLU A 23 6.10 4.00 -14.08
C GLU A 23 5.37 3.04 -15.04
N SER A 24 4.95 1.88 -14.53
CA SER A 24 4.19 0.90 -15.31
C SER A 24 2.87 1.48 -15.80
N PHE A 25 2.17 2.24 -14.97
CA PHE A 25 0.95 2.95 -15.37
C PHE A 25 1.23 4.01 -16.44
N ALA A 26 2.29 4.83 -16.27
CA ALA A 26 2.67 5.85 -17.24
C ALA A 26 3.01 5.25 -18.62
N THR A 27 3.60 4.05 -18.63
CA THR A 27 3.96 3.36 -19.89
C THR A 27 2.77 2.64 -20.53
N ASN A 28 1.94 1.96 -19.73
CA ASN A 28 0.94 1.01 -20.24
C ASN A 28 -0.49 1.55 -20.22
N GLY A 29 -0.75 2.66 -19.51
CA GLY A 29 -2.08 3.24 -19.32
C GLY A 29 -3.02 2.41 -18.42
N ALA A 30 -2.50 1.36 -17.78
CA ALA A 30 -3.27 0.46 -16.92
C ALA A 30 -2.48 0.06 -15.68
N TRP A 31 -3.17 -0.20 -14.58
CA TRP A 31 -2.53 -0.64 -13.35
C TRP A 31 -1.91 -2.04 -13.51
N PRO A 32 -0.67 -2.26 -13.03
CA PRO A 32 -0.06 -3.57 -13.09
C PRO A 32 -0.83 -4.57 -12.22
N ALA A 33 -1.06 -5.77 -12.75
CA ALA A 33 -1.84 -6.79 -12.07
C ALA A 33 -1.18 -7.31 -10.79
N ASN A 34 0.16 -7.42 -10.79
CA ASN A 34 0.95 -8.00 -9.72
C ASN A 34 2.42 -7.53 -9.75
N LEU A 35 3.23 -7.97 -8.77
CA LEU A 35 4.65 -7.63 -8.66
C LEU A 35 5.48 -8.05 -9.88
N ALA A 36 5.19 -9.19 -10.49
CA ALA A 36 5.93 -9.66 -11.67
C ALA A 36 5.72 -8.73 -12.88
N ALA A 37 4.53 -8.13 -13.01
CA ALA A 37 4.23 -7.15 -14.07
C ALA A 37 5.06 -5.85 -13.96
N ILE A 38 5.69 -5.61 -12.81
CA ILE A 38 6.61 -4.49 -12.57
C ILE A 38 8.05 -4.96 -12.31
N GLY A 39 8.39 -6.19 -12.73
CA GLY A 39 9.74 -6.73 -12.64
C GLY A 39 10.19 -7.12 -11.22
N VAL A 40 9.29 -7.18 -10.24
CA VAL A 40 9.59 -7.60 -8.87
C VAL A 40 9.28 -9.09 -8.72
N THR A 41 10.32 -9.92 -8.66
CA THR A 41 10.19 -11.39 -8.57
C THR A 41 10.04 -11.89 -7.14
N THR A 42 10.59 -11.16 -6.17
CA THR A 42 10.51 -11.48 -4.74
C THR A 42 9.81 -10.34 -4.01
N ALA A 43 8.73 -10.66 -3.30
CA ALA A 43 8.00 -9.67 -2.52
C ALA A 43 8.92 -9.02 -1.45
N PRO A 44 8.97 -7.69 -1.36
CA PRO A 44 9.71 -7.00 -0.30
C PRO A 44 9.22 -7.45 1.07
N SER A 45 10.15 -7.70 1.99
CA SER A 45 9.88 -8.09 3.36
C SER A 45 10.92 -7.47 4.30
N GLY A 46 10.66 -7.50 5.60
CA GLY A 46 11.51 -6.88 6.60
C GLY A 46 11.30 -7.44 8.00
N LYS A 47 11.76 -6.69 8.99
CA LYS A 47 11.72 -7.08 10.40
C LYS A 47 10.28 -7.14 10.93
N TYR A 48 9.46 -6.18 10.51
CA TYR A 48 8.06 -6.07 10.94
C TYR A 48 7.06 -6.43 9.83
N VAL A 49 7.52 -6.53 8.59
CA VAL A 49 6.69 -6.80 7.41
C VAL A 49 7.01 -8.18 6.85
N SER A 50 6.01 -9.04 6.72
CA SER A 50 6.18 -10.37 6.12
C SER A 50 6.21 -10.31 4.59
N ALA A 51 5.42 -9.42 3.99
CA ALA A 51 5.36 -9.22 2.55
C ALA A 51 4.76 -7.85 2.19
N VAL A 52 5.21 -7.30 1.08
CA VAL A 52 4.54 -6.23 0.34
C VAL A 52 4.00 -6.83 -0.94
N ASN A 53 2.68 -7.00 -1.02
CA ASN A 53 2.01 -7.55 -2.20
C ASN A 53 1.50 -6.44 -3.11
N LEU A 54 1.13 -6.81 -4.33
CA LEU A 54 0.54 -5.92 -5.31
C LEU A 54 -0.63 -6.63 -6.00
N THR A 55 -1.80 -6.01 -5.96
CA THR A 55 -3.01 -6.50 -6.63
C THR A 55 -3.64 -5.35 -7.39
N THR A 56 -3.58 -5.41 -8.73
CA THR A 56 -4.18 -4.40 -9.63
C THR A 56 -3.77 -2.97 -9.22
N GLY A 57 -2.46 -2.73 -9.10
CA GLY A 57 -1.88 -1.46 -8.67
C GLY A 57 -1.90 -1.19 -7.16
N THR A 58 -2.83 -1.81 -6.40
CA THR A 58 -2.92 -1.60 -4.95
C THR A 58 -1.82 -2.35 -4.22
N ILE A 59 -1.00 -1.60 -3.48
CA ILE A 59 0.08 -2.15 -2.67
C ILE A 59 -0.48 -2.52 -1.30
N GLN A 60 -0.28 -3.77 -0.89
CA GLN A 60 -0.75 -4.32 0.38
C GLN A 60 0.44 -4.64 1.27
N ILE A 61 0.59 -3.91 2.37
CA ILE A 61 1.71 -4.09 3.31
C ILE A 61 1.25 -4.96 4.47
N ILE A 62 1.82 -6.16 4.60
CA ILE A 62 1.44 -7.14 5.63
C ILE A 62 2.43 -7.12 6.79
N TYR A 63 2.00 -6.60 7.93
CA TYR A 63 2.77 -6.49 9.17
C TYR A 63 2.73 -7.77 10.01
N ALA A 64 3.08 -8.91 9.41
CA ALA A 64 3.24 -10.18 10.11
C ALA A 64 4.72 -10.63 10.17
N GLY A 65 5.67 -9.69 10.13
CA GLY A 65 7.09 -9.99 10.26
C GLY A 65 7.45 -10.59 11.63
N ALA A 66 8.59 -11.28 11.70
CA ALA A 66 9.00 -12.04 12.88
C ALA A 66 9.11 -11.21 14.18
N GLN A 67 9.29 -9.90 14.07
CA GLN A 67 9.39 -9.00 15.23
C GLN A 67 8.24 -7.98 15.29
N ALA A 68 7.18 -8.17 14.48
CA ALA A 68 5.99 -7.33 14.50
C ALA A 68 5.33 -7.36 15.88
N ASN A 69 4.69 -6.26 16.27
CA ASN A 69 3.99 -6.18 17.55
C ASN A 69 2.75 -7.08 17.52
N THR A 70 2.83 -8.22 18.20
CA THR A 70 1.78 -9.26 18.21
C THR A 70 0.47 -8.84 18.88
N ASN A 71 0.46 -7.75 19.66
CA ASN A 71 -0.76 -7.22 20.26
C ASN A 71 -1.48 -6.20 19.37
N ALA A 72 -0.77 -5.57 18.44
CA ALA A 72 -1.26 -4.44 17.66
C ALA A 72 -1.34 -4.68 16.16
N LEU A 73 -0.54 -5.61 15.63
CA LEU A 73 -0.40 -5.96 14.21
C LEU A 73 -0.53 -7.49 14.09
N THR A 74 -1.72 -8.01 14.35
CA THR A 74 -1.99 -9.46 14.40
C THR A 74 -3.28 -9.81 13.70
N GLY A 75 -3.35 -11.03 13.15
CA GLY A 75 -4.54 -11.55 12.48
C GLY A 75 -5.12 -10.53 11.50
N ALA A 76 -6.36 -10.13 11.74
CA ALA A 76 -7.11 -9.19 10.90
C ALA A 76 -6.79 -7.70 11.18
N THR A 77 -5.62 -7.34 11.73
CA THR A 77 -5.23 -5.93 12.01
C THR A 77 -3.82 -5.59 11.52
N ASN A 78 -3.33 -6.33 10.54
CA ASN A 78 -1.94 -6.31 10.10
C ASN A 78 -1.74 -5.77 8.68
N GLU A 79 -2.76 -5.20 8.05
CA GLU A 79 -2.67 -4.75 6.65
C GLU A 79 -2.81 -3.23 6.52
N LEU A 80 -1.94 -2.63 5.71
CA LEU A 80 -2.06 -1.24 5.24
C LEU A 80 -1.98 -1.20 3.71
N ASP A 81 -2.99 -0.57 3.11
CA ASP A 81 -3.06 -0.41 1.68
C ASP A 81 -2.58 0.97 1.24
N LEU A 82 -1.80 0.97 0.16
CA LEU A 82 -1.53 2.14 -0.67
C LEU A 82 -2.18 1.92 -2.02
N LYS A 83 -3.24 2.67 -2.30
CA LYS A 83 -4.01 2.56 -3.53
C LYS A 83 -3.63 3.69 -4.49
N PRO A 84 -3.17 3.38 -5.71
CA PRO A 84 -2.96 4.39 -6.72
C PRO A 84 -4.31 4.81 -7.32
N MET A 85 -4.40 6.09 -7.66
CA MET A 85 -5.52 6.72 -8.34
C MET A 85 -4.96 7.74 -9.33
N VAL A 86 -5.81 8.29 -10.19
CA VAL A 86 -5.45 9.32 -11.15
C VAL A 86 -6.14 10.63 -10.78
N SER A 87 -5.38 11.72 -10.75
CA SER A 87 -5.90 13.07 -10.55
C SER A 87 -6.71 13.53 -11.77
N ALA A 88 -7.46 14.63 -11.65
CA ALA A 88 -8.16 15.22 -12.80
C ALA A 88 -7.19 15.67 -13.92
N ASN A 89 -5.91 15.89 -13.59
CA ASN A 89 -4.87 16.29 -14.53
C ASN A 89 -4.10 15.11 -15.14
N GLY A 90 -4.45 13.87 -14.76
CA GLY A 90 -3.77 12.66 -15.25
C GLY A 90 -2.58 12.20 -14.38
N ASP A 91 -2.30 12.86 -13.25
CA ASP A 91 -1.19 12.48 -12.37
C ASP A 91 -1.53 11.25 -11.52
N VAL A 92 -0.55 10.37 -11.31
CA VAL A 92 -0.67 9.27 -10.35
C VAL A 92 -0.62 9.84 -8.93
N ILE A 93 -1.71 9.67 -8.19
CA ILE A 93 -1.83 10.03 -6.77
C ILE A 93 -2.10 8.79 -5.94
N TRP A 94 -1.87 8.87 -4.63
CA TRP A 94 -1.91 7.70 -3.75
C TRP A 94 -2.78 7.94 -2.53
N ASN A 95 -3.81 7.12 -2.40
CA ASN A 95 -4.63 7.01 -1.21
C ASN A 95 -3.99 6.01 -0.26
N CYS A 96 -3.77 6.42 0.99
CA CYS A 96 -3.17 5.58 2.01
C CYS A 96 -4.18 5.29 3.11
N GLY A 97 -4.32 4.02 3.49
CA GLY A 97 -5.13 3.66 4.65
C GLY A 97 -6.51 4.31 4.62
N TYR A 98 -7.01 4.70 5.79
CA TYR A 98 -8.34 5.29 5.93
C TYR A 98 -8.47 6.72 5.43
N ARG A 99 -7.47 7.24 4.70
CA ARG A 99 -7.56 8.59 4.15
C ARG A 99 -8.70 8.68 3.14
N ALA A 100 -9.50 9.74 3.24
CA ALA A 100 -10.53 10.04 2.26
C ALA A 100 -9.97 9.94 0.84
N ALA A 101 -10.61 9.11 0.02
CA ALA A 101 -10.13 8.82 -1.31
C ALA A 101 -10.19 10.07 -2.19
N ILE A 102 -9.08 10.36 -2.86
CA ILE A 102 -8.98 11.41 -3.88
C ILE A 102 -8.69 10.77 -5.24
N GLY A 103 -9.09 11.45 -6.32
CA GLY A 103 -8.92 11.01 -7.70
C GLY A 103 -9.91 9.94 -8.16
N GLY A 104 -9.75 9.53 -9.41
CA GLY A 104 -10.53 8.46 -10.05
C GLY A 104 -9.67 7.24 -10.35
N ASP A 105 -10.28 6.05 -10.28
CA ASP A 105 -9.64 4.82 -10.74
C ASP A 105 -10.04 4.60 -12.21
N PRO A 106 -9.10 4.68 -13.17
CA PRO A 106 -9.41 4.50 -14.57
C PRO A 106 -9.90 3.09 -14.92
N ALA A 107 -9.59 2.07 -14.09
CA ALA A 107 -9.96 0.68 -14.34
C ALA A 107 -11.37 0.32 -13.84
N THR A 108 -11.83 0.93 -12.74
CA THR A 108 -13.11 0.57 -12.09
C THR A 108 -14.12 1.73 -12.02
N GLY A 109 -13.74 2.93 -12.44
CA GLY A 109 -14.59 4.13 -12.35
C GLY A 109 -14.85 4.59 -10.91
N GLY A 110 -14.20 3.98 -9.90
CA GLY A 110 -14.45 4.26 -8.48
C GLY A 110 -13.27 3.88 -7.58
N SER A 111 -13.33 4.26 -6.31
CA SER A 111 -12.27 3.85 -5.36
C SER A 111 -12.44 2.37 -5.03
N ALA A 112 -11.63 1.48 -5.63
CA ALA A 112 -11.62 0.06 -5.23
C ALA A 112 -11.48 -0.09 -3.70
N ALA A 113 -12.04 -1.17 -3.15
CA ALA A 113 -12.13 -1.39 -1.72
C ALA A 113 -10.75 -1.33 -1.05
N ASN A 114 -10.71 -0.69 0.11
CA ASN A 114 -9.52 -0.58 0.94
C ASN A 114 -9.49 -1.71 1.96
N GLY A 115 -8.48 -2.56 1.90
CA GLY A 115 -8.24 -3.68 2.81
C GLY A 115 -7.49 -3.30 4.08
N THR A 116 -7.21 -2.02 4.32
CA THR A 116 -6.48 -1.57 5.51
C THR A 116 -7.20 -2.00 6.79
N THR A 117 -6.49 -2.75 7.61
CA THR A 117 -6.97 -3.24 8.90
C THR A 117 -6.15 -2.76 10.08
N VAL A 118 -4.93 -2.24 9.86
CA VAL A 118 -4.14 -1.62 10.92
C VAL A 118 -4.92 -0.47 11.53
N LEU A 119 -5.11 -0.52 12.86
CA LEU A 119 -5.87 0.52 13.57
C LEU A 119 -5.31 1.92 13.29
N ALA A 120 -6.20 2.87 13.00
CA ALA A 120 -5.83 4.25 12.64
C ALA A 120 -4.84 4.90 13.63
N LYS A 121 -4.96 4.62 14.94
CA LYS A 121 -4.03 5.16 15.95
C LYS A 121 -2.55 4.82 15.72
N TYR A 122 -2.26 3.76 14.95
CA TYR A 122 -0.91 3.30 14.60
C TYR A 122 -0.45 3.78 13.21
N LEU A 123 -1.35 4.28 12.38
CA LEU A 123 -1.02 4.80 11.06
C LEU A 123 -0.37 6.20 11.15
N PRO A 124 0.41 6.65 10.17
CA PRO A 124 0.79 8.05 10.04
C PRO A 124 -0.40 8.96 9.71
N ALA A 125 -0.26 10.28 9.92
CA ALA A 125 -1.37 11.23 9.75
C ALA A 125 -2.00 11.16 8.35
N ASN A 126 -1.18 11.01 7.31
CA ASN A 126 -1.60 10.90 5.91
C ASN A 126 -2.29 9.57 5.55
N CYS A 127 -2.49 8.67 6.51
CA CYS A 127 -3.14 7.37 6.33
C CYS A 127 -4.31 7.14 7.31
N ARG A 128 -4.61 8.12 8.18
CA ARG A 128 -5.56 7.96 9.29
C ARG A 128 -7.01 8.35 8.97
N THR A 129 -7.19 9.38 8.15
CA THR A 129 -8.47 10.07 7.89
C THR A 129 -8.36 10.87 6.61
#